data_AF-A0A8H4IM36-F1
#
_entry.id   AF-A0A8H4IM36-F1
#
_cell.length_a   1.000
_cell.length_b   1.000
_cell.length_c   1.000
_cell.angle_alpha   90.00
_cell.angle_beta   90.00
_cell.angle_gamma   90.00
#
_symmetry.space_group_name_H-M   'P 1'
#
loop_
_entity.id
_entity.type
_entity.pdbx_description
1 polymer ?
#
loop_
_entity_poly.entity_id
_entity_poly.type
_entity_poly.pdbx_seq_one_letter_code
_entity_poly.pdbx_strand_id
1 'polypeptide(L)'
;MAKLLIYGASGYTGTRNIRTFVHVSGDAFAEGRLADLPDGPTAEQRAANPCRVAAVVTGADGAVTREVLHTRNGYSFTSVAAVQAARRVMAGVACGGFPDAGWDLW
;
A
#
# COMPACT_ATOMS: atom_id res chain seq x y z
N MET A 1 -11.15 -19.85 1.91
CA MET A 1 -10.18 -19.59 2.99
C MET A 1 -9.59 -18.20 2.74
N ALA A 2 -9.87 -17.20 3.59
CA ALA A 2 -9.31 -15.86 3.43
C ALA A 2 -7.97 -15.80 4.17
N LYS A 3 -6.87 -15.54 3.46
CA LYS A 3 -5.55 -15.30 4.06
C LYS A 3 -5.48 -13.83 4.47
N LEU A 4 -5.30 -13.57 5.76
CA LEU A 4 -5.05 -12.22 6.30
C LEU A 4 -3.56 -11.89 6.09
N LEU A 5 -3.26 -10.92 5.23
CA LEU A 5 -1.92 -10.39 5.07
C LEU A 5 -1.81 -9.04 5.82
N ILE A 6 -0.89 -8.98 6.78
CA ILE A 6 -0.56 -7.76 7.52
C ILE A 6 0.74 -7.19 6.92
N TYR A 7 0.65 -6.06 6.22
CA TYR A 7 1.81 -5.30 5.75
C TYR A 7 1.78 -3.90 6.36
N GLY A 8 2.58 -3.65 7.39
CA GLY A 8 2.70 -2.36 8.05
C GLY A 8 4.00 -1.65 7.65
N ALA A 9 3.90 -0.48 7.01
CA ALA A 9 5.05 0.41 6.85
C ALA A 9 5.13 1.34 8.07
N SER A 10 5.66 0.85 9.19
CA SER A 10 5.65 1.57 10.48
C SER A 10 6.76 2.62 10.66
N GLY A 11 7.47 3.03 9.61
CA GLY A 11 8.65 3.91 9.74
C GLY A 11 8.45 5.38 9.35
N TYR A 12 7.42 5.72 8.55
CA TYR A 12 7.46 6.95 7.75
C TYR A 12 6.71 8.17 8.32
N THR A 13 5.82 7.97 9.29
CA THR A 13 4.92 9.03 9.77
C THR A 13 5.07 9.35 11.26
N GLY A 14 6.04 8.74 11.95
CA GLY A 14 6.12 8.76 13.42
C GLY A 14 4.96 8.02 14.11
N THR A 15 4.07 7.38 13.34
CA THR A 15 2.92 6.64 13.85
C THR A 15 3.35 5.25 14.29
N ARG A 16 3.40 5.02 15.61
CA ARG A 16 3.83 3.73 16.20
C ARG A 16 2.82 2.60 16.07
N ASN A 17 1.56 2.90 15.76
CA ASN A 17 0.47 1.91 15.75
C ASN A 17 -0.24 1.90 14.39
N ILE A 18 0.39 1.27 13.40
CA ILE A 18 -0.19 1.06 12.07
C ILE A 18 -0.58 -0.41 11.93
N ARG A 19 -1.84 -0.65 11.53
CA ARG A 19 -2.34 -1.99 11.19
C ARG A 19 -2.96 -1.96 9.81
N THR A 20 -2.58 -2.91 8.97
CA THR A 20 -3.10 -3.06 7.60
C THR A 20 -3.79 -4.40 7.49
N PHE A 21 -4.99 -4.40 6.91
CA PHE A 21 -5.77 -5.60 6.66
C PHE A 21 -6.07 -5.66 5.17
N VAL A 22 -5.65 -6.74 4.51
CA VAL A 22 -5.94 -6.97 3.10
C VAL A 22 -6.87 -8.15 2.98
N HIS A 23 -7.99 -7.96 2.27
CA HIS A 23 -8.81 -9.08 1.84
C HIS A 23 -8.25 -9.62 0.53
N VAL A 24 -7.86 -10.90 0.56
CA VAL A 24 -7.34 -11.60 -0.60
C VAL A 24 -8.36 -12.64 -1.03
N SER A 25 -8.83 -12.51 -2.27
CA SER A 25 -9.75 -13.45 -2.92
C SER A 25 -9.05 -14.14 -4.10
N GLY A 26 -9.27 -15.44 -4.27
CA GLY A 26 -8.68 -16.25 -5.34
C GLY A 26 -7.25 -16.74 -5.06
N ASP A 27 -6.57 -17.24 -6.08
CA ASP A 27 -5.22 -17.84 -5.99
C ASP A 27 -4.10 -16.79 -6.09
N ALA A 28 -4.28 -15.64 -5.44
CA ALA A 28 -3.36 -14.51 -5.49
C ALA A 28 -1.94 -14.83 -4.97
N PHE A 29 -1.79 -15.96 -4.27
CA PHE A 29 -0.52 -16.51 -3.86
C PHE A 29 -0.45 -17.95 -4.34
N ALA A 30 0.15 -18.17 -5.51
CA ALA A 30 0.40 -19.51 -5.99
C ALA A 30 1.39 -20.22 -5.05
N GLU A 31 1.08 -21.46 -4.71
CA GLU A 31 1.94 -22.34 -3.93
C GLU A 31 2.87 -23.06 -4.92
N GLY A 32 4.18 -22.83 -4.83
CA GLY A 32 5.14 -23.39 -5.79
C GLY A 32 6.47 -22.64 -5.84
N ARG A 33 7.33 -23.01 -6.80
CA ARG A 33 8.60 -22.32 -7.02
C ARG A 33 8.33 -20.97 -7.69
N LEU A 34 9.09 -19.94 -7.31
CA LEU A 34 8.98 -18.61 -7.92
C LEU A 34 9.09 -18.62 -9.45
N ALA A 35 9.85 -19.55 -10.02
CA ALA A 35 10.02 -19.71 -11.47
C ALA A 35 8.75 -20.18 -12.19
N ASP A 36 7.80 -20.78 -11.47
CA ASP A 36 6.56 -21.33 -12.02
C ASP A 36 5.36 -20.39 -11.77
N LEU A 37 5.61 -19.20 -11.20
CA LEU A 37 4.55 -18.21 -11.00
C LEU A 37 4.05 -17.71 -12.36
N PRO A 38 2.72 -17.58 -12.53
CA PRO A 38 2.18 -17.01 -13.75
C PRO A 38 2.61 -15.55 -13.89
N ASP A 39 2.68 -15.09 -15.14
CA ASP A 39 2.78 -13.66 -15.41
C ASP A 39 1.65 -12.91 -14.70
N GLY A 40 1.93 -11.66 -14.33
CA GLY A 40 0.97 -10.79 -13.66
C GLY A 40 -0.34 -10.63 -14.45
N PRO A 41 -1.40 -10.14 -13.81
CA PRO A 41 -2.74 -10.10 -14.40
C PRO A 41 -2.79 -9.27 -15.69
N THR A 42 -3.57 -9.72 -16.67
CA THR A 42 -3.83 -9.01 -17.94
C THR A 42 -4.56 -7.68 -17.72
N ALA A 43 -4.62 -6.83 -18.75
CA ALA A 43 -5.32 -5.54 -18.66
C ALA A 43 -6.81 -5.70 -18.32
N GLU A 44 -7.47 -6.71 -18.91
CA GLU A 44 -8.88 -7.03 -18.66
C GLU A 44 -9.09 -7.54 -17.23
N GLN A 45 -8.23 -8.46 -16.77
CA GLN A 45 -8.27 -8.95 -15.40
C GLN A 45 -8.07 -7.81 -14.39
N ARG A 46 -7.16 -6.86 -14.65
CA ARG A 46 -7.00 -5.66 -13.81
C ARG A 46 -8.21 -4.73 -13.86
N ALA A 47 -8.89 -4.62 -14.99
CA ALA A 47 -10.08 -3.77 -15.12
C ALA A 47 -11.31 -4.34 -14.39
N ALA A 48 -11.40 -5.67 -14.29
CA ALA A 48 -12.48 -6.37 -13.60
C ALA A 48 -12.33 -6.40 -12.07
N ASN A 49 -11.18 -5.98 -11.52
CA ASN A 49 -10.86 -6.09 -10.10
C ASN A 49 -10.64 -4.70 -9.45
N PRO A 50 -11.72 -3.95 -9.15
CA PRO A 50 -11.64 -2.67 -8.46
C PRO A 50 -11.07 -2.82 -7.05
N CYS A 51 -10.28 -1.84 -6.63
CA CYS A 51 -9.69 -1.81 -5.29
C CYS A 51 -10.47 -0.83 -4.41
N ARG A 52 -10.80 -1.27 -3.19
CA ARG A 52 -11.39 -0.44 -2.14
C ARG A 52 -10.47 -0.47 -0.94
N VAL A 53 -10.11 0.70 -0.45
CA VAL A 53 -9.24 0.86 0.73
C VAL A 53 -9.97 1.75 1.73
N ALA A 54 -10.05 1.32 2.98
CA ALA A 54 -10.54 2.14 4.07
C ALA A 54 -9.37 2.45 5.01
N ALA A 55 -9.28 3.70 5.44
CA ALA A 55 -8.31 4.16 6.42
C ALA A 55 -9.05 4.73 7.62
N VAL A 56 -8.60 4.38 8.82
CA VAL A 56 -9.05 4.97 10.07
C VAL A 56 -7.83 5.49 10.79
N VAL A 57 -7.84 6.77 11.14
CA VAL A 57 -6.75 7.45 11.83
C VAL A 57 -7.29 8.01 13.13
N THR A 58 -6.58 7.73 14.23
CA THR A 58 -6.83 8.36 15.52
C THR A 58 -5.70 9.33 15.82
N GLY A 59 -6.04 10.60 16.01
CA GLY A 59 -5.12 11.67 16.40
C GLY A 59 -4.65 11.52 17.84
N ALA A 60 -3.59 12.25 18.22
CA ALA A 60 -3.05 12.24 19.58
C ALA A 60 -4.04 12.82 20.60
N ASP A 61 -4.97 13.66 20.14
CA ASP A 61 -6.10 14.22 20.88
C ASP A 61 -7.29 13.24 21.01
N GLY A 62 -7.18 12.05 20.43
CA GLY A 62 -8.25 11.05 20.39
C GLY A 62 -9.28 11.26 19.27
N ALA A 63 -9.15 12.30 18.44
CA ALA A 63 -10.05 12.52 17.30
C ALA A 63 -9.91 11.39 16.27
N VAL A 64 -11.02 10.94 15.69
CA VAL A 64 -11.02 9.84 14.72
C VAL A 64 -11.50 10.31 13.36
N THR A 65 -10.65 10.16 12.34
CA THR A 65 -10.97 10.39 10.93
C THR A 65 -11.08 9.06 10.21
N ARG A 66 -12.07 8.93 9.31
CA ARG A 66 -12.30 7.73 8.51
C ARG A 66 -12.45 8.14 7.06
N GLU A 67 -11.73 7.47 6.18
CA GLU A 67 -11.76 7.73 4.75
C GLU A 67 -11.84 6.44 3.96
N VAL A 68 -12.50 6.49 2.81
CA VAL A 68 -12.62 5.35 1.89
C VAL A 68 -12.20 5.78 0.50
N LEU A 69 -11.20 5.09 -0.04
CA LEU A 69 -10.75 5.20 -1.42
C LEU A 69 -11.41 4.12 -2.26
N HIS A 70 -12.12 4.53 -3.30
CA HIS A 70 -12.56 3.66 -4.39
C HIS A 70 -11.70 3.95 -5.62
N THR A 71 -11.01 2.94 -6.14
CA THR A 71 -10.13 3.10 -7.31
C THR A 71 -10.24 1.91 -8.27
N ARG A 72 -9.84 2.13 -9.53
CA ARG A 72 -9.99 1.15 -10.61
C ARG A 72 -9.26 -0.17 -10.34
N ASN A 73 -8.08 -0.12 -9.74
CA ASN A 73 -7.33 -1.25 -9.17
C ASN A 73 -6.06 -0.73 -8.48
N GLY A 74 -5.40 -1.59 -7.70
CA GLY A 74 -4.16 -1.25 -7.02
C GLY A 74 -2.98 -0.97 -7.97
N TYR A 75 -2.87 -1.70 -9.09
CA TYR A 75 -1.76 -1.54 -10.05
C TYR A 75 -1.71 -0.14 -10.67
N SER A 76 -2.82 0.32 -11.25
CA SER A 76 -2.91 1.64 -11.87
C SER A 76 -2.82 2.75 -10.83
N PHE A 77 -3.47 2.59 -9.68
CA PHE A 77 -3.45 3.61 -8.64
C PHE A 77 -2.05 3.85 -8.09
N THR A 78 -1.31 2.78 -7.76
CA THR A 78 0.05 2.90 -7.21
C THR A 78 0.98 3.61 -8.18
N SER A 79 0.94 3.27 -9.48
CA SER A 79 1.76 3.95 -10.48
C SER A 79 1.44 5.44 -10.58
N VAL A 80 0.16 5.81 -10.60
CA VAL A 80 -0.25 7.23 -10.63
C VAL A 80 0.17 7.93 -9.34
N ALA A 81 -0.06 7.31 -8.18
CA ALA A 81 0.30 7.87 -6.88
C ALA A 81 1.82 8.12 -6.77
N ALA A 82 2.65 7.20 -7.27
CA ALA A 82 4.10 7.36 -7.30
C ALA A 82 4.54 8.56 -8.14
N VAL A 83 3.98 8.71 -9.35
CA VAL A 83 4.26 9.88 -10.21
C VAL A 83 3.84 11.19 -9.53
N GLN A 84 2.66 11.21 -8.89
CA GLN A 84 2.20 12.39 -8.16
C GLN A 84 3.07 12.72 -6.94
N ALA A 85 3.54 11.71 -6.22
CA ALA A 85 4.48 11.88 -5.12
C ALA A 85 5.80 12.46 -5.61
N ALA A 86 6.39 11.90 -6.67
CA ALA A 86 7.62 12.41 -7.29
C ALA A 86 7.46 13.87 -7.74
N ARG A 87 6.31 14.22 -8.35
CA ARG A 87 6.02 15.60 -8.74
C ARG A 87 6.01 16.56 -7.54
N ARG A 88 5.45 16.16 -6.40
CA ARG A 88 5.43 16.98 -5.17
C ARG A 88 6.82 17.14 -4.56
N VAL A 89 7.65 16.10 -4.61
CA VAL A 89 9.05 16.17 -4.19
C VAL A 89 9.83 17.17 -5.05
N MET A 90 9.72 17.05 -6.38
CA MET A 90 10.40 17.97 -7.31
C MET A 90 9.92 19.43 -7.17
N ALA A 91 8.65 19.63 -6.81
CA ALA A 91 8.10 20.95 -6.56
C ALA A 91 8.45 21.52 -5.16
N GLY A 92 9.21 20.80 -4.33
CA GLY A 92 9.56 21.22 -2.97
C GLY A 92 8.38 21.26 -1.99
N VAL A 93 7.23 20.67 -2.36
CA VAL A 93 6.00 20.68 -1.54
C VAL A 93 6.07 19.61 -0.44
N ALA A 94 6.82 18.54 -0.66
CA ALA A 94 7.04 17.50 0.33
C ALA A 94 8.40 17.72 1.02
N CYS A 95 8.38 18.11 2.30
CA CYS A 95 9.56 18.10 3.18
C CYS A 95 9.61 16.77 3.94
N GLY A 96 10.53 15.87 3.61
CA GLY A 96 10.80 14.65 4.37
C GLY A 96 11.77 13.73 3.64
N GLY A 97 12.98 13.60 4.19
CA GLY A 97 14.09 12.84 3.62
C GLY A 97 13.89 11.33 3.61
N PHE A 98 14.73 10.65 2.83
CA PHE A 98 15.12 9.27 3.13
C PHE A 98 15.70 9.29 4.55
N PRO A 99 15.34 8.39 5.47
CA PRO A 99 16.09 8.29 6.70
C PRO A 99 17.50 7.80 6.36
N ASP A 100 18.48 8.68 6.50
CA ASP A 100 19.91 8.36 6.55
C ASP A 100 20.28 7.64 7.88
N ALA A 101 19.32 6.98 8.54
CA ALA A 101 19.52 6.42 9.87
C ALA A 101 19.71 4.91 9.78
N GLY A 102 20.97 4.52 9.51
CA GLY A 102 21.59 3.28 9.98
C GLY A 102 20.80 1.99 9.79
N TRP A 103 21.01 1.34 8.65
CA TRP A 103 20.77 -0.10 8.48
C TRP A 103 21.92 -0.93 9.06
N ASP A 104 22.45 -0.52 10.21
CA ASP A 104 23.25 -1.38 11.06
C ASP A 104 22.33 -1.86 12.17
N LEU A 105 21.95 -3.14 12.08
CA LEU A 105 21.61 -4.08 13.15
C LEU A 105 20.61 -5.10 12.57
N TRP A 106 21.19 -6.26 12.23
CA TRP A 106 20.64 -7.62 12.11
C TRP A 106 19.14 -7.82 12.32
#